data_AF-A0A2W5FAS7-F1
#
_entry.id   AF-A0A2W5FAS7-F1
#
_cell.length_a   1.000
_cell.length_b   1.000
_cell.length_c   1.000
_cell.angle_alpha   90.00
_cell.angle_beta   90.00
_cell.angle_gamma   90.00
#
_symmetry.space_group_name_H-M   'P 1'
#
loop_
_entity.id
_entity.type
_entity.pdbx_description
1 polymer ?
#
loop_
_entity_poly.entity_id
_entity_poly.type
_entity_poly.pdbx_seq_one_letter_code
_entity_poly.pdbx_strand_id
1 'polypeptide(L)' 'MANIHTLIDTPLEALGARLREERMRLGFEVADFALLMGEEEAAVVLMEMGLRPITTSYLELLECRTEVSISYVLTGRRQ' A
#
# COMPACT_ATOMS: atom_id res chain seq x y z
N MET A 1 -2.51 -12.91 -17.09
CA MET A 1 -1.68 -13.50 -16.02
C MET A 1 -0.49 -12.57 -15.77
N ALA A 2 -0.31 -12.07 -14.54
CA ALA A 2 0.89 -11.29 -14.21
C ALA A 2 2.05 -12.27 -13.95
N ASN A 3 3.22 -12.02 -14.55
CA ASN A 3 4.39 -12.89 -14.42
C ASN A 3 4.99 -12.67 -13.02
N ILE A 4 5.17 -13.74 -12.24
CA ILE A 4 5.72 -13.67 -10.87
C ILE A 4 7.08 -12.93 -10.83
N HIS A 5 7.87 -13.02 -11.90
CA HIS A 5 9.14 -12.31 -12.05
C HIS A 5 9.00 -10.77 -12.01
N THR A 6 7.87 -10.21 -12.46
CA THR A 6 7.63 -8.75 -12.46
C THR A 6 7.21 -8.18 -11.10
N LEU A 7 6.72 -9.04 -10.19
CA LEU A 7 6.36 -8.62 -8.83
C LEU A 7 7.60 -8.41 -7.94
N ILE A 8 8.72 -9.08 -8.24
CA ILE A 8 9.96 -9.03 -7.45
C ILE A 8 10.79 -7.77 -7.79
N ASP A 9 10.67 -7.25 -9.02
CA ASP A 9 11.45 -6.09 -9.49
C ASP A 9 10.67 -4.76 -9.40
N THR A 10 9.48 -4.77 -8.81
CA THR A 10 8.67 -3.56 -8.69
C THR A 10 9.32 -2.61 -7.67
N PRO A 11 9.71 -1.38 -8.05
CA PRO A 11 10.35 -0.45 -7.13
C PRO A 11 9.46 -0.12 -5.93
N LEU A 12 10.06 0.03 -4.74
CA LEU A 12 9.32 0.35 -3.52
C LEU A 12 8.58 1.68 -3.66
N GLU A 13 9.15 2.65 -4.39
CA GLU A 13 8.52 3.94 -4.69
C GLU A 13 7.22 3.75 -5.48
N ALA A 14 7.19 2.80 -6.43
CA ALA A 14 5.99 2.52 -7.21
C ALA A 14 4.92 1.81 -6.36
N LEU A 15 5.31 0.91 -5.47
CA LEU A 15 4.37 0.27 -4.53
C LEU A 15 3.79 1.32 -3.56
N GLY A 16 4.65 2.15 -2.98
CA GLY A 16 4.28 3.22 -2.06
C GLY A 16 3.34 4.25 -2.70
N ALA A 17 3.64 4.69 -3.92
CA ALA A 17 2.79 5.62 -4.66
C ALA A 17 1.37 5.04 -4.87
N ARG A 18 1.26 3.76 -5.21
CA ARG A 18 -0.04 3.10 -5.40
C ARG A 18 -0.79 2.88 -4.08
N LEU A 19 -0.08 2.61 -2.98
CA LEU A 19 -0.68 2.59 -1.64
C LEU A 19 -1.29 3.96 -1.31
N ARG A 20 -0.54 5.04 -1.54
CA ARG A 20 -1.02 6.41 -1.35
C ARG A 20 -2.25 6.72 -2.19
N GLU A 21 -2.22 6.35 -3.47
CA GLU A 21 -3.37 6.53 -4.37
C GLU A 21 -4.61 5.82 -3.85
N GLU A 22 -4.48 4.58 -3.37
CA GLU A 22 -5.63 3.84 -2.80
C GLU A 22 -6.13 4.48 -1.51
N ARG A 23 -5.24 4.91 -0.61
CA ARG A 23 -5.65 5.65 0.59
C ARG A 23 -6.44 6.90 0.24
N MET A 24 -5.92 7.71 -0.69
CA MET A 24 -6.58 8.94 -1.16
C MET A 24 -7.90 8.65 -1.88
N ARG A 25 -7.97 7.59 -2.69
CA ARG A 25 -9.20 7.16 -3.37
C ARG A 25 -10.31 6.81 -2.38
N LEU A 26 -9.94 6.20 -1.25
CA LEU A 26 -10.86 5.86 -0.17
C LEU A 26 -11.19 7.04 0.76
N GLY A 27 -10.57 8.20 0.53
CA GLY A 27 -10.83 9.42 1.30
C GLY A 27 -10.21 9.44 2.68
N PHE A 28 -9.22 8.58 2.95
CA PHE A 28 -8.53 8.59 4.24
C PHE A 28 -7.44 9.65 4.29
N GLU A 29 -7.45 10.46 5.34
CA GLU A 29 -6.27 11.21 5.75
C GLU A 29 -5.19 10.25 6.28
N VAL A 30 -3.91 10.67 6.23
CA VAL A 30 -2.79 9.78 6.62
C VAL A 30 -2.89 9.39 8.10
N ALA A 31 -3.38 10.31 8.95
CA ALA A 31 -3.61 10.11 10.37
C ALA A 31 -4.62 9.00 10.66
N ASP A 32 -5.80 9.09 10.04
CA ASP A 32 -6.88 8.12 10.23
C ASP A 32 -6.48 6.75 9.68
N PHE A 33 -5.76 6.73 8.56
CA PHE A 33 -5.26 5.50 7.97
C PHE A 33 -4.20 4.83 8.85
N ALA A 34 -3.26 5.60 9.41
CA ALA A 34 -2.24 5.09 10.31
C ALA A 34 -2.87 4.49 11.58
N LEU A 35 -3.84 5.20 12.17
CA LEU A 35 -4.59 4.71 13.33
C LEU A 35 -5.33 3.40 13.03
N LEU A 36 -6.04 3.33 11.90
CA LEU A 36 -6.75 2.12 11.45
C LEU A 36 -5.80 0.92 11.27
N MET A 37 -4.58 1.20 10.82
CA MET A 37 -3.55 0.19 10.59
C MET A 37 -2.72 -0.14 11.84
N GLY A 38 -2.87 0.61 12.93
CA GLY A 38 -2.06 0.44 14.14
C GLY A 38 -0.60 0.84 13.94
N GLU A 39 -0.33 1.80 13.06
CA GLU A 39 0.99 2.33 12.76
C GLU A 39 1.07 3.82 13.11
N GLU A 40 2.29 4.34 13.17
CA GLU A 40 2.52 5.80 13.25
C GLU A 40 2.30 6.46 11.88
N GLU A 41 1.85 7.71 11.85
CA GLU A 41 1.71 8.48 10.60
C GLU A 41 3.00 8.51 9.78
N ALA A 42 4.14 8.72 10.45
CA ALA A 42 5.44 8.73 9.81
C ALA A 42 5.77 7.40 9.13
N ALA A 43 5.35 6.27 9.72
CA ALA A 43 5.55 4.95 9.13
C ALA A 43 4.76 4.81 7.81
N VAL A 44 3.50 5.25 7.80
CA VAL A 44 2.67 5.26 6.59
C VAL A 44 3.28 6.17 5.52
N VAL A 45 3.70 7.38 5.87
CA VAL A 45 4.35 8.30 4.93
C VAL A 45 5.62 7.71 4.33
N LEU A 46 6.47 7.06 5.13
CA LEU A 46 7.68 6.40 4.63
C LEU A 46 7.35 5.24 3.69
N MET A 47 6.30 4.47 3.96
CA MET A 47 5.83 3.43 3.05
C MET A 47 5.30 4.03 1.74
N GLU A 48 4.52 5.11 1.80
CA GLU A 48 3.99 5.80 0.62
C GLU A 48 5.07 6.44 -0.25
N MET A 49 6.20 6.82 0.35
CA MET A 49 7.36 7.33 -0.37
C MET A 49 8.28 6.22 -0.91
N GLY A 50 8.02 4.95 -0.58
CA GLY A 50 8.90 3.84 -0.91
C GLY A 50 10.20 3.77 -0.09
N LEU A 51 10.31 4.58 0.96
CA LEU A 51 11.47 4.62 1.86
C LEU A 51 11.40 3.55 2.97
N ARG A 52 10.22 2.95 3.17
CA ARG A 52 9.99 1.80 4.03
C ARG A 52 9.27 0.71 3.24
N PRO A 53 9.73 -0.55 3.29
CA PRO A 53 9.02 -1.66 2.63
C PRO A 53 7.62 -1.87 3.23
N ILE A 54 6.66 -2.21 2.37
CA ILE A 54 5.33 -2.68 2.78
C ILE A 54 5.45 -4.18 3.07
N THR A 55 5.22 -4.59 4.31
CA THR A 55 5.34 -5.99 4.72
C THR A 55 4.09 -6.78 4.38
N THR A 56 4.21 -8.11 4.28
CA THR A 56 3.05 -9.00 4.10
C THR A 56 2.01 -8.80 5.20
N SER A 57 2.44 -8.66 6.45
CA SER A 57 1.52 -8.40 7.57
C SER A 57 0.77 -7.08 7.42
N TYR A 58 1.40 -6.04 6.87
CA TYR A 58 0.69 -4.80 6.57
C TYR A 58 -0.35 -4.98 5.46
N LEU A 59 -0.03 -5.76 4.42
CA LEU A 59 -0.99 -6.11 3.35
C LEU A 59 -2.19 -6.91 3.89
N GLU A 60 -1.96 -7.87 4.78
CA GLU A 60 -3.03 -8.63 5.45
C GLU A 60 -3.94 -7.70 6.26
N LEU A 61 -3.37 -6.75 6.99
CA LEU A 61 -4.15 -5.74 7.71
C LEU A 61 -4.97 -4.85 6.77
N LEU A 62 -4.40 -4.46 5.62
CA LEU A 62 -5.10 -3.65 4.63
C LEU A 62 -6.31 -4.40 4.09
N GLU A 63 -6.14 -5.68 3.74
CA GLU A 63 -7.20 -6.55 3.27
C GLU A 63 -8.30 -6.76 4.33
N CYS A 64 -7.92 -6.85 5.61
CA CYS A 64 -8.88 -7.07 6.69
C CYS A 64 -9.64 -5.80 7.13
N ARG A 65 -9.04 -4.63 6.96
CA ARG A 65 -9.53 -3.38 7.58
C ARG A 65 -9.98 -2.32 6.58
N THR A 66 -9.69 -2.49 5.30
CA THR A 66 -9.91 -1.46 4.28
C THR A 66 -10.36 -2.07 2.96
N GLU A 67 -10.82 -1.22 2.05
CA GLU A 67 -11.11 -1.59 0.65
C GLU A 67 -9.93 -1.27 -0.29
N VAL A 68 -8.70 -1.22 0.24
CA VAL A 68 -7.49 -1.02 -0.57
C VAL A 68 -7.32 -2.22 -1.49
N SER A 69 -7.19 -1.96 -2.80
CA SER A 69 -6.93 -3.02 -3.77
C SER A 69 -5.47 -3.48 -3.68
N ILE A 70 -5.21 -4.56 -2.94
CA ILE A 70 -3.88 -5.18 -2.83
C ILE A 70 -3.33 -5.56 -4.21
N SER A 71 -4.20 -6.08 -5.09
CA SER A 71 -3.83 -6.40 -6.47
C SER A 71 -3.33 -5.17 -7.23
N TYR A 72 -3.98 -4.01 -7.07
CA TYR A 72 -3.51 -2.76 -7.67
C TYR A 72 -2.18 -2.31 -7.07
N VAL A 73 -2.06 -2.30 -5.74
CA VAL A 73 -0.83 -1.90 -5.04
C VAL A 73 0.35 -2.72 -5.55
N LEU A 74 0.19 -4.05 -5.70
CA LEU A 74 1.26 -4.93 -6.16
C LEU A 74 1.51 -4.82 -7.68
N THR A 75 0.47 -4.82 -8.50
CA THR A 75 0.61 -5.02 -9.97
C THR A 75 0.42 -3.76 -10.82
N GLY A 76 -0.21 -2.72 -10.27
CA GLY A 76 -0.49 -1.45 -10.95
C GLY A 76 -1.66 -1.56 -11.92
N ARG A 77 -2.40 -2.68 -11.89
CA ARG A 77 -3.53 -2.95 -12.75
C ARG A 77 -4.81 -2.93 -11.92
N ARG A 78 -5.71 -1.98 -12.21
CA ARG A 78 -7.10 -2.04 -11.73
C ARG A 78 -7.83 -3.12 -12.53
N GLN A 79 -8.55 -3.99 -11.82
CA GLN A 79 -9.54 -4.88 -12.41
C GLN A 79 -10.91 -4.25 -12.30
#